data_AF-A0A8B8A2Z0-F1
#
_entry.id   AF-A0A8B8A2Z0-F1
#
_cell.length_a   1.000
_cell.length_b   1.000
_cell.length_c   1.000
_cell.angle_alpha   90.00
_cell.angle_beta   90.00
_cell.angle_gamma   90.00
#
_symmetry.space_group_name_H-M   'P 1'
#
loop_
_entity.id
_entity.type
_entity.pdbx_description
1 polymer ?
#
loop_
_entity_poly.entity_id
_entity_poly.type
_entity_poly.pdbx_seq_one_letter_code
_entity_poly.pdbx_strand_id
1 'polypeptide(L)'
;MATEPSPCKDEKNEDTAARCFQQIKQWPKIMELLGEDKVPAAQLCESFDTLSQILQQTSDSLPEYSSTALDIVQKILNIHISHIYHALNSNNDSSLIMSALNLLIAMVTYSQQAARDVLSTVNFQHGVFMAQVNRMDLKTEDDIRNCCIRLAMAFFVSGDNKLIKQFLTNKDFLKCFFKKLGHDRACNIKLILVTLTQYLVCNPAVTKTEKLHILNNYTLQQVAELYVWKGTSEAMHDPNIDEDLQVLEIRQLCHQFLLKVTCDLKHGINFLDNSLGLSGKNYNSILLKFLLSLHNATKDELMLELVVQILHTCPDIVNQYLTQCKMSFQLRSSASWLDNMEVLEQIMSGQSMIPSALLHAKNVSTGYMVQLAMTNTIPTVLTPVLLSQAVKVCIFVAV
;
A
#
# COMPACT_ATOMS: atom_id res chain seq x y z
N MET A 1 55.42 3.37 -16.84
CA MET A 1 54.12 3.61 -17.52
C MET A 1 53.37 4.62 -16.68
N ALA A 2 53.31 5.86 -17.15
CA ALA A 2 52.53 6.92 -16.51
C ALA A 2 51.06 6.69 -16.84
N THR A 3 50.21 6.65 -15.82
CA THR A 3 48.75 6.61 -15.96
C THR A 3 48.26 8.01 -16.34
N GLU A 4 47.63 8.12 -17.50
CA GLU A 4 46.92 9.31 -17.94
C GLU A 4 45.79 9.67 -16.96
N PRO A 5 45.54 10.96 -16.69
CA PRO A 5 44.39 11.39 -15.93
C PRO A 5 43.13 11.23 -16.78
N SER A 6 42.15 10.49 -16.25
CA SER A 6 40.82 10.35 -16.87
C SER A 6 40.18 11.73 -17.03
N PRO A 7 39.78 12.16 -18.24
CA PRO A 7 38.96 13.35 -18.38
C PRO A 7 37.51 13.02 -17.97
N CYS A 8 36.72 14.07 -17.74
CA CYS A 8 35.25 14.04 -17.82
C CYS A 8 34.44 13.61 -16.57
N LYS A 9 34.56 14.38 -15.47
CA LYS A 9 33.42 14.60 -14.54
C LYS A 9 33.01 16.07 -14.47
N ASP A 10 33.98 16.98 -14.51
CA ASP A 10 33.71 18.42 -14.39
C ASP A 10 33.12 19.04 -15.68
N GLU A 11 33.59 18.64 -16.87
CA GLU A 11 33.05 19.13 -18.15
C GLU A 11 31.58 18.72 -18.40
N LYS A 12 31.18 17.51 -17.97
CA LYS A 12 29.78 17.05 -18.09
C LYS A 12 28.83 17.83 -17.18
N ASN A 13 29.28 18.22 -16.00
CA ASN A 13 28.48 19.04 -15.08
C ASN A 13 28.35 20.48 -15.58
N GLU A 14 29.40 21.04 -16.19
CA GLU A 14 29.39 22.40 -16.71
C GLU A 14 28.46 22.56 -17.94
N ASP A 15 28.47 21.57 -18.85
CA ASP A 15 27.55 21.53 -20.01
C ASP A 15 26.09 21.31 -19.59
N THR A 16 25.87 20.48 -18.56
CA THR A 16 24.53 20.24 -17.99
C THR A 16 23.98 21.53 -17.35
N ALA A 17 24.77 22.22 -16.54
CA ALA A 17 24.36 23.48 -15.90
C ALA A 17 24.06 24.59 -16.92
N ALA A 18 24.86 24.70 -17.99
CA ALA A 18 24.63 25.65 -19.08
C ALA A 18 23.31 25.39 -19.82
N ARG A 19 22.98 24.11 -20.07
CA ARG A 19 21.70 23.70 -20.67
C ARG A 19 20.52 23.98 -19.73
N CYS A 20 20.64 23.69 -18.44
CA CYS A 20 19.62 24.01 -17.43
C CYS A 20 19.32 25.52 -17.40
N PHE A 21 20.36 26.35 -17.40
CA PHE A 21 20.22 27.81 -17.41
C PHE A 21 19.49 28.32 -18.66
N GLN A 22 19.75 27.72 -19.83
CA GLN A 22 19.00 28.04 -21.05
C GLN A 22 17.52 27.66 -20.95
N GLN A 23 17.20 26.49 -20.37
CA GLN A 23 15.81 26.06 -20.19
C GLN A 23 15.06 26.96 -19.21
N ILE A 24 15.69 27.31 -18.06
CA ILE A 24 15.10 28.25 -17.10
C ILE A 24 14.76 29.57 -17.80
N LYS A 25 15.63 30.13 -18.63
CA LYS A 25 15.33 31.39 -19.35
C LYS A 25 14.08 31.35 -20.23
N GLN A 26 13.61 30.16 -20.63
CA GLN A 26 12.44 30.01 -21.49
C GLN A 26 11.12 29.99 -20.71
N TRP A 27 11.14 29.77 -19.39
CA TRP A 27 9.92 29.64 -18.58
C TRP A 27 8.94 30.82 -18.71
N PRO A 28 9.36 32.11 -18.82
CA PRO A 28 8.40 33.21 -18.98
C PRO A 28 7.65 33.14 -20.30
N LYS A 29 8.33 32.72 -21.37
CA LYS A 29 7.73 32.52 -22.69
C LYS A 29 6.74 31.35 -22.69
N ILE A 30 7.06 30.29 -21.95
CA ILE A 30 6.13 29.18 -21.73
C ILE A 30 4.87 29.67 -21.01
N MET A 31 5.00 30.52 -19.98
CA MET A 31 3.83 31.08 -19.29
C MET A 31 2.99 32.00 -20.17
N GLU A 32 3.63 32.78 -21.07
CA GLU A 32 2.92 33.60 -22.06
C GLU A 32 2.12 32.73 -23.03
N LEU A 33 2.73 31.67 -23.55
CA LEU A 33 2.07 30.67 -24.41
C LEU A 33 0.87 30.02 -23.70
N LEU A 34 1.04 29.63 -22.43
CA LEU A 34 -0.05 29.07 -21.61
C LEU A 34 -1.15 30.09 -21.29
N GLY A 35 -0.90 31.39 -21.47
CA GLY A 35 -1.88 32.46 -21.35
C GLY A 35 -2.79 32.62 -22.56
N GLU A 36 -2.49 31.96 -23.69
CA GLU A 36 -3.34 31.99 -24.88
C GLU A 36 -4.64 31.20 -24.68
N ASP A 37 -5.74 31.67 -25.29
CA ASP A 37 -7.07 31.05 -25.19
C ASP A 37 -7.10 29.59 -25.68
N LYS A 38 -6.24 29.26 -26.65
CA LYS A 38 -6.15 27.92 -27.26
C LYS A 38 -4.71 27.53 -27.49
N VAL A 39 -4.21 26.64 -26.65
CA VAL A 39 -2.89 26.04 -26.82
C VAL A 39 -3.04 24.65 -27.44
N PRO A 40 -2.41 24.37 -28.60
CA PRO A 40 -2.39 23.05 -29.20
C PRO A 40 -1.84 21.97 -28.25
N ALA A 41 -2.38 20.75 -28.33
CA ALA A 41 -1.98 19.63 -27.47
C ALA A 41 -0.46 19.34 -27.47
N ALA A 42 0.18 19.42 -28.64
CA ALA A 42 1.62 19.22 -28.76
C ALA A 42 2.44 20.28 -28.00
N GLN A 43 2.01 21.55 -28.08
CA GLN A 43 2.65 22.66 -27.38
C GLN A 43 2.41 22.62 -25.87
N LEU A 44 1.22 22.19 -25.44
CA LEU A 44 0.94 21.92 -24.03
C LEU A 44 1.86 20.82 -23.47
N CYS A 45 2.02 19.72 -24.21
CA CYS A 45 2.91 18.62 -23.84
C CYS A 45 4.36 19.11 -23.69
N GLU A 46 4.90 19.80 -24.70
CA GLU A 46 6.26 20.34 -24.66
C GLU A 46 6.47 21.33 -23.50
N SER A 47 5.47 22.17 -23.24
CA SER A 47 5.48 23.12 -22.13
C SER A 47 5.57 22.40 -20.78
N PHE A 48 4.71 21.40 -20.56
CA PHE A 48 4.69 20.63 -19.31
C PHE A 48 5.97 19.82 -19.11
N ASP A 49 6.49 19.20 -20.17
CA ASP A 49 7.76 18.45 -20.11
C ASP A 49 8.93 19.37 -19.78
N THR A 50 8.99 20.55 -20.41
CA THR A 50 10.05 21.53 -20.16
C THR A 50 9.99 22.08 -18.73
N LEU A 51 8.79 22.42 -18.23
CA LEU A 51 8.62 22.88 -16.85
C LEU A 51 8.97 21.78 -15.84
N SER A 52 8.63 20.52 -16.13
CA SER A 52 8.99 19.37 -15.28
C SER A 52 10.51 19.23 -15.16
N GLN A 53 11.22 19.35 -16.28
CA GLN A 53 12.68 19.30 -16.33
C GLN A 53 13.31 20.46 -15.54
N ILE A 54 12.79 21.68 -15.70
CA ILE A 54 13.25 22.86 -14.95
C ILE A 54 13.14 22.62 -13.45
N LEU A 55 11.99 22.11 -12.97
CA LEU A 55 11.79 21.84 -11.55
C LEU A 55 12.76 20.77 -11.02
N GLN A 56 12.93 19.67 -11.74
CA GLN A 56 13.87 18.60 -11.36
C GLN A 56 15.31 19.09 -11.29
N GLN A 57 15.77 19.81 -12.33
CA GLN A 57 17.13 20.34 -12.39
C GLN A 57 17.40 21.41 -11.32
N THR A 58 16.41 22.26 -11.02
CA THR A 58 16.54 23.30 -9.99
C THR A 58 16.69 22.67 -8.61
N SER A 59 15.96 21.58 -8.34
CA SER A 59 16.07 20.82 -7.10
C SER A 59 17.46 20.22 -6.91
N ASP A 60 18.05 19.67 -7.98
CA ASP A 60 19.28 18.87 -7.87
C ASP A 60 20.56 19.72 -7.96
N SER A 61 20.57 20.76 -8.81
CA SER A 61 21.82 21.39 -9.25
C SER A 61 21.88 22.91 -9.10
N LEU A 62 20.76 23.60 -8.89
CA LEU A 62 20.69 25.06 -9.01
C LEU A 62 19.78 25.71 -7.92
N PRO A 63 20.12 25.55 -6.62
CA PRO A 63 19.27 26.00 -5.51
C PRO A 63 19.01 27.52 -5.51
N GLU A 64 19.88 28.33 -6.13
CA GLU A 64 19.72 29.77 -6.27
C GLU A 64 18.47 30.18 -7.09
N TYR A 65 17.92 29.28 -7.91
CA TYR A 65 16.68 29.52 -8.66
C TYR A 65 15.42 29.04 -7.95
N SER A 66 15.50 28.73 -6.65
CA SER A 66 14.35 28.15 -5.94
C SER A 66 13.14 29.08 -5.88
N SER A 67 13.33 30.40 -5.85
CA SER A 67 12.20 31.33 -5.93
C SER A 67 11.50 31.23 -7.28
N THR A 68 12.26 31.15 -8.37
CA THR A 68 11.72 30.99 -9.73
C THR A 68 10.95 29.67 -9.90
N ALA A 69 11.47 28.58 -9.36
CA ALA A 69 10.77 27.29 -9.38
C ALA A 69 9.43 27.36 -8.62
N LEU A 70 9.39 28.01 -7.46
CA LEU A 70 8.14 28.22 -6.72
C LEU A 70 7.16 29.14 -7.47
N ASP A 71 7.67 30.19 -8.13
CA ASP A 71 6.84 31.07 -8.96
C ASP A 71 6.21 30.30 -10.14
N ILE A 72 6.94 29.37 -10.74
CA ILE A 72 6.43 28.46 -11.78
C ILE A 72 5.27 27.63 -11.22
N VAL A 73 5.47 26.96 -10.08
CA VAL A 73 4.44 26.14 -9.42
C VAL A 73 3.19 26.99 -9.17
N GLN A 74 3.35 28.15 -8.54
CA GLN A 74 2.24 29.03 -8.19
C GLN A 74 1.50 29.55 -9.43
N LYS A 75 2.19 29.94 -10.49
CA LYS A 75 1.53 30.39 -11.74
C LYS A 75 0.75 29.27 -12.40
N ILE A 76 1.30 28.05 -12.46
CA ILE A 76 0.55 26.93 -13.01
C ILE A 76 -0.70 26.64 -12.18
N LEU A 77 -0.57 26.56 -10.85
CA LEU A 77 -1.70 26.23 -9.98
C LEU A 77 -2.77 27.33 -9.91
N ASN A 78 -2.38 28.60 -9.92
CA ASN A 78 -3.31 29.71 -9.71
C ASN A 78 -3.90 30.27 -11.02
N ILE A 79 -3.17 30.17 -12.14
CA ILE A 79 -3.55 30.78 -13.42
C ILE A 79 -3.87 29.70 -14.45
N HIS A 80 -3.01 28.69 -14.60
CA HIS A 80 -3.06 27.75 -15.72
C HIS A 80 -3.57 26.34 -15.37
N ILE A 81 -4.21 26.17 -14.20
CA ILE A 81 -4.65 24.85 -13.72
C ILE A 81 -5.71 24.21 -14.63
N SER A 82 -6.49 25.03 -15.34
CA SER A 82 -7.45 24.57 -16.35
C SER A 82 -6.77 23.75 -17.45
N HIS A 83 -5.54 24.07 -17.83
CA HIS A 83 -4.77 23.31 -18.82
C HIS A 83 -4.37 21.94 -18.30
N ILE A 84 -4.09 21.79 -16.99
CA ILE A 84 -3.85 20.48 -16.37
C ILE A 84 -5.12 19.63 -16.43
N TYR A 85 -6.27 20.17 -16.02
CA TYR A 85 -7.53 19.42 -16.10
C TYR A 85 -7.95 19.10 -17.54
N HIS A 86 -7.70 20.02 -18.48
CA HIS A 86 -7.90 19.78 -19.90
C HIS A 86 -7.03 18.63 -20.38
N ALA A 87 -5.73 18.67 -20.11
CA ALA A 87 -4.77 17.63 -20.49
C ALA A 87 -5.13 16.26 -19.91
N LEU A 88 -5.61 16.20 -18.66
CA LEU A 88 -6.04 14.97 -17.98
C LEU A 88 -7.38 14.40 -18.48
N ASN A 89 -8.03 15.00 -19.48
CA ASN A 89 -9.23 14.44 -20.07
C ASN A 89 -8.92 13.13 -20.82
N SER A 90 -9.75 12.10 -20.63
CA SER A 90 -9.56 10.78 -21.24
C SER A 90 -9.57 10.78 -22.78
N ASN A 91 -10.11 11.82 -23.40
CA ASN A 91 -10.11 11.96 -24.86
C ASN A 91 -8.75 12.37 -25.45
N ASN A 92 -7.80 12.78 -24.61
CA ASN A 92 -6.47 13.19 -25.05
C ASN A 92 -5.51 12.01 -25.20
N ASP A 93 -4.46 12.25 -25.98
CA ASP A 93 -3.36 11.33 -26.18
C ASP A 93 -2.62 11.04 -24.86
N SER A 94 -2.11 9.80 -24.75
CA SER A 94 -1.41 9.35 -23.55
C SER A 94 -0.20 10.21 -23.21
N SER A 95 0.53 10.73 -24.22
CA SER A 95 1.69 11.60 -24.03
C SER A 95 1.33 12.88 -23.27
N LEU A 96 0.26 13.58 -23.68
CA LEU A 96 -0.19 14.81 -23.03
C LEU A 96 -0.65 14.55 -21.59
N ILE A 97 -1.38 13.45 -21.37
CA ILE A 97 -1.84 13.06 -20.02
C ILE A 97 -0.64 12.77 -19.11
N MET A 98 0.32 11.98 -19.58
CA MET A 98 1.53 11.65 -18.83
C MET A 98 2.37 12.90 -18.56
N SER A 99 2.50 13.81 -19.52
CA SER A 99 3.21 15.08 -19.35
C SER A 99 2.60 15.95 -18.25
N ALA A 100 1.27 16.07 -18.21
CA ALA A 100 0.57 16.76 -17.13
C ALA A 100 0.77 16.09 -15.76
N LEU A 101 0.72 14.76 -15.70
CA LEU A 101 0.98 14.01 -14.45
C LEU A 101 2.45 14.14 -14.01
N ASN A 102 3.41 14.09 -14.93
CA ASN A 102 4.84 14.27 -14.66
C ASN A 102 5.15 15.68 -14.17
N LEU A 103 4.46 16.70 -14.67
CA LEU A 103 4.55 18.05 -14.12
C LEU A 103 4.05 18.10 -12.68
N LEU A 104 2.90 17.50 -12.38
CA LEU A 104 2.42 17.41 -10.99
C LEU A 104 3.39 16.64 -10.08
N ILE A 105 3.98 15.53 -10.57
CA ILE A 105 5.01 14.79 -9.84
C ILE A 105 6.19 15.72 -9.53
N ALA A 106 6.72 16.41 -10.55
CA ALA A 106 7.86 17.31 -10.41
C ALA A 106 7.57 18.42 -9.38
N MET A 107 6.37 19.00 -9.39
CA MET A 107 5.95 20.00 -8.40
C MET A 107 5.91 19.42 -6.98
N VAL A 108 5.35 18.22 -6.80
CA VAL A 108 5.23 17.57 -5.49
C VAL A 108 6.60 17.16 -4.95
N THR A 109 7.51 16.68 -5.80
CA THR A 109 8.86 16.28 -5.40
C THR A 109 9.78 17.47 -5.15
N TYR A 110 9.50 18.63 -5.75
CA TYR A 110 10.37 19.80 -5.69
C TYR A 110 10.56 20.34 -4.25
N SER A 111 9.46 20.54 -3.52
CA SER A 111 9.54 21.00 -2.13
C SER A 111 8.25 20.72 -1.36
N GLN A 112 8.32 20.71 -0.03
CA GLN A 112 7.13 20.58 0.82
C GLN A 112 6.11 21.70 0.60
N GLN A 113 6.58 22.93 0.30
CA GLN A 113 5.69 24.05 0.01
C GLN A 113 4.93 23.81 -1.29
N ALA A 114 5.62 23.46 -2.37
CA ALA A 114 5.00 23.15 -3.66
C ALA A 114 4.02 21.96 -3.54
N ALA A 115 4.38 20.92 -2.80
CA ALA A 115 3.50 19.79 -2.56
C ALA A 115 2.21 20.19 -1.81
N ARG A 116 2.30 21.07 -0.81
CA ARG A 116 1.11 21.63 -0.13
C ARG A 116 0.23 22.44 -1.06
N ASP A 117 0.84 23.28 -1.90
CA ASP A 117 0.12 24.09 -2.88
C ASP A 117 -0.62 23.19 -3.88
N VAL A 118 0.03 22.15 -4.41
CA VAL A 118 -0.61 21.15 -5.29
C VAL A 118 -1.77 20.48 -4.56
N LEU A 119 -1.58 20.00 -3.33
CA LEU A 119 -2.64 19.31 -2.59
C LEU A 119 -3.83 20.21 -2.25
N SER A 120 -3.61 21.50 -2.01
CA SER A 120 -4.69 22.45 -1.74
C SER A 120 -5.51 22.83 -2.98
N THR A 121 -4.89 22.78 -4.17
CA THR A 121 -5.50 23.28 -5.41
C THR A 121 -6.07 22.16 -6.27
N VAL A 122 -5.44 20.99 -6.28
CA VAL A 122 -5.84 19.85 -7.11
C VAL A 122 -6.87 18.99 -6.38
N ASN A 123 -8.04 18.80 -7.01
CA ASN A 123 -9.07 17.91 -6.51
C ASN A 123 -8.83 16.48 -7.01
N PHE A 124 -8.13 15.67 -6.22
CA PHE A 124 -7.87 14.25 -6.53
C PHE A 124 -9.13 13.38 -6.55
N GLN A 125 -10.27 13.86 -6.05
CA GLN A 125 -11.55 13.17 -6.18
C GLN A 125 -12.25 13.47 -7.51
N HIS A 126 -11.72 14.39 -8.33
CA HIS A 126 -12.27 14.69 -9.64
C HIS A 126 -12.21 13.47 -10.56
N GLY A 127 -13.25 13.28 -11.39
CA GLY A 127 -13.42 12.10 -12.23
C GLY A 127 -12.28 11.83 -13.21
N VAL A 128 -11.53 12.88 -13.60
CA VAL A 128 -10.35 12.73 -14.48
C VAL A 128 -9.26 11.87 -13.86
N PHE A 129 -8.95 12.07 -12.57
CA PHE A 129 -7.92 11.27 -11.88
C PHE A 129 -8.39 9.83 -11.69
N MET A 130 -9.66 9.63 -11.37
CA MET A 130 -10.27 8.30 -11.27
C MET A 130 -10.30 7.56 -12.60
N ALA A 131 -10.45 8.27 -13.72
CA ALA A 131 -10.35 7.68 -15.05
C ALA A 131 -8.89 7.30 -15.37
N GLN A 132 -7.94 8.21 -15.14
CA GLN A 132 -6.54 8.01 -15.50
C GLN A 132 -5.86 6.89 -14.70
N VAL A 133 -6.12 6.77 -13.40
CA VAL A 133 -5.54 5.68 -12.56
C VAL A 133 -5.92 4.27 -13.03
N ASN A 134 -6.98 4.14 -13.83
CA ASN A 134 -7.43 2.86 -14.38
C ASN A 134 -6.84 2.54 -15.77
N ARG A 135 -6.14 3.48 -16.42
CA ARG A 135 -5.53 3.32 -17.75
C ARG A 135 -4.15 2.69 -17.64
N MET A 136 -4.12 1.37 -17.82
CA MET A 136 -2.90 0.58 -17.80
C MET A 136 -2.47 0.25 -19.23
N ASP A 137 -1.21 0.46 -19.57
CA ASP A 137 -0.58 0.02 -20.81
C ASP A 137 0.69 -0.78 -20.53
N LEU A 138 0.57 -2.09 -20.68
CA LEU A 138 1.67 -3.03 -20.48
C LEU A 138 2.62 -3.14 -21.69
N LYS A 139 2.51 -2.26 -22.68
CA LYS A 139 3.43 -2.26 -23.85
C LYS A 139 4.55 -1.22 -23.73
N THR A 140 4.41 -0.24 -22.85
CA THR A 140 5.32 0.90 -22.72
C THR A 140 5.92 0.95 -21.31
N GLU A 141 7.22 1.18 -21.16
CA GLU A 141 7.87 1.22 -19.82
C GLU A 141 7.24 2.23 -18.85
N ASP A 142 6.69 3.31 -19.37
CA ASP A 142 5.89 4.26 -18.60
C ASP A 142 4.48 4.35 -19.17
N ASP A 143 3.50 4.44 -18.28
CA ASP A 143 2.09 4.51 -18.62
C ASP A 143 1.33 5.43 -17.65
N ILE A 144 0.08 5.75 -18.01
CA ILE A 144 -0.73 6.73 -17.27
C ILE A 144 -0.97 6.26 -15.82
N ARG A 145 -1.18 4.95 -15.62
CA ARG A 145 -1.36 4.36 -14.30
C ARG A 145 -0.08 4.49 -13.46
N ASN A 146 1.10 4.20 -14.01
CA ASN A 146 2.38 4.38 -13.34
C ASN A 146 2.58 5.84 -12.92
N CYS A 147 2.32 6.80 -13.83
CA CYS A 147 2.36 8.23 -13.50
C CYS A 147 1.42 8.60 -12.34
N CYS A 148 0.18 8.06 -12.32
CA CYS A 148 -0.75 8.28 -11.20
C CYS A 148 -0.25 7.68 -9.88
N ILE A 149 0.35 6.48 -9.91
CA ILE A 149 0.96 5.83 -8.74
C ILE A 149 2.14 6.68 -8.24
N ARG A 150 3.06 7.08 -9.13
CA ARG A 150 4.22 7.91 -8.80
C ARG A 150 3.80 9.26 -8.20
N LEU A 151 2.76 9.89 -8.72
CA LEU A 151 2.20 11.12 -8.16
C LEU A 151 1.72 10.92 -6.72
N ALA A 152 0.97 9.84 -6.46
CA ALA A 152 0.52 9.55 -5.10
C ALA A 152 1.68 9.20 -4.16
N MET A 153 2.66 8.41 -4.61
CA MET A 153 3.82 8.06 -3.81
C MET A 153 4.72 9.27 -3.53
N ALA A 154 4.81 10.24 -4.44
CA ALA A 154 5.57 11.47 -4.24
C ALA A 154 5.08 12.27 -3.01
N PHE A 155 3.77 12.28 -2.74
CA PHE A 155 3.22 12.91 -1.52
C PHE A 155 3.65 12.19 -0.24
N PHE A 156 3.75 10.86 -0.26
CA PHE A 156 4.20 10.09 0.89
C PHE A 156 5.70 10.28 1.16
N VAL A 157 6.52 10.27 0.10
CA VAL A 157 7.98 10.37 0.20
C VAL A 157 8.42 11.79 0.55
N SER A 158 7.83 12.80 -0.07
CA SER A 158 8.27 14.20 0.06
C SER A 158 7.53 14.96 1.17
N GLY A 159 6.42 14.40 1.66
CA GLY A 159 5.53 15.07 2.60
C GLY A 159 5.93 14.93 4.06
N ASP A 160 5.66 15.99 4.83
CA ASP A 160 5.67 15.91 6.28
C ASP A 160 4.38 15.25 6.81
N ASN A 161 4.34 14.98 8.12
CA ASN A 161 3.21 14.29 8.73
C ASN A 161 1.87 15.00 8.53
N LYS A 162 1.87 16.34 8.42
CA LYS A 162 0.65 17.12 8.15
C LYS A 162 0.19 16.91 6.71
N LEU A 163 1.10 17.00 5.75
CA LEU A 163 0.79 16.78 4.34
C LEU A 163 0.29 15.36 4.10
N ILE A 164 0.96 14.34 4.65
CA ILE A 164 0.54 12.93 4.53
C ILE A 164 -0.88 12.75 5.05
N LYS A 165 -1.19 13.27 6.25
CA LYS A 165 -2.55 13.19 6.82
C LYS A 165 -3.60 13.88 5.96
N GLN A 166 -3.29 15.06 5.42
CA GLN A 166 -4.18 15.76 4.51
C GLN A 166 -4.39 14.95 3.23
N PHE A 167 -3.34 14.37 2.67
CA PHE A 167 -3.43 13.57 1.45
C PHE A 167 -4.27 12.30 1.64
N LEU A 168 -4.18 11.65 2.81
CA LEU A 168 -4.99 10.48 3.18
C LEU A 168 -6.51 10.73 3.14
N THR A 169 -6.96 11.99 3.18
CA THR A 169 -8.38 12.32 3.01
C THR A 169 -8.91 11.97 1.60
N ASN A 170 -8.02 11.85 0.61
CA ASN A 170 -8.33 11.42 -0.76
C ASN A 170 -8.45 9.89 -0.88
N LYS A 171 -9.17 9.26 0.05
CA LYS A 171 -9.22 7.81 0.23
C LYS A 171 -9.66 7.04 -1.02
N ASP A 172 -10.57 7.60 -1.83
CA ASP A 172 -11.10 6.88 -2.98
C ASP A 172 -10.10 6.85 -4.14
N PHE A 173 -9.31 7.92 -4.31
CA PHE A 173 -8.19 7.96 -5.25
C PHE A 173 -7.12 6.96 -4.85
N LEU A 174 -6.75 6.95 -3.56
CA LEU A 174 -5.75 6.03 -3.00
C LEU A 174 -6.18 4.55 -3.13
N LYS A 175 -7.47 4.24 -2.98
CA LYS A 175 -7.97 2.85 -3.15
C LYS A 175 -7.88 2.36 -4.59
N CYS A 176 -7.90 3.23 -5.60
CA CYS A 176 -7.80 2.83 -7.00
C CYS A 176 -6.45 2.17 -7.34
N PHE A 177 -5.41 2.42 -6.56
CA PHE A 177 -4.11 1.75 -6.73
C PHE A 177 -4.19 0.26 -6.41
N PHE A 178 -5.08 -0.16 -5.51
CA PHE A 178 -5.24 -1.57 -5.13
C PHE A 178 -6.08 -2.37 -6.13
N LYS A 179 -7.05 -1.75 -6.82
CA LYS A 179 -8.05 -2.44 -7.67
C LYS A 179 -7.48 -3.33 -8.79
N LYS A 180 -6.29 -3.00 -9.30
CA LYS A 180 -5.63 -3.73 -10.38
C LYS A 180 -4.22 -4.16 -9.97
N LEU A 181 -3.94 -4.22 -8.66
CA LEU A 181 -2.60 -4.47 -8.15
C LEU A 181 -2.02 -5.80 -8.64
N GLY A 182 -2.86 -6.84 -8.73
CA GLY A 182 -2.46 -8.14 -9.29
C GLY A 182 -2.11 -8.14 -10.79
N HIS A 183 -2.36 -7.04 -11.51
CA HIS A 183 -1.99 -6.86 -12.91
C HIS A 183 -0.88 -5.83 -13.11
N ASP A 184 -0.44 -5.17 -12.05
CA ASP A 184 0.67 -4.22 -12.12
C ASP A 184 2.01 -4.94 -12.32
N ARG A 185 2.96 -4.21 -12.92
CA ARG A 185 4.37 -4.63 -12.98
C ARG A 185 4.95 -4.76 -11.58
N ALA A 186 5.96 -5.61 -11.45
CA ALA A 186 6.68 -5.77 -10.19
C ALA A 186 7.20 -4.45 -9.62
N CYS A 187 7.73 -3.54 -10.45
CA CYS A 187 8.22 -2.23 -10.01
C CYS A 187 7.12 -1.38 -9.36
N ASN A 188 5.91 -1.35 -9.93
CA ASN A 188 4.77 -0.61 -9.38
C ASN A 188 4.26 -1.24 -8.08
N ILE A 189 4.17 -2.57 -8.03
CA ILE A 189 3.80 -3.29 -6.79
C ILE A 189 4.81 -2.97 -5.69
N LYS A 190 6.12 -3.07 -5.97
CA LYS A 190 7.19 -2.73 -5.03
C LYS A 190 7.08 -1.30 -4.56
N LEU A 191 6.94 -0.36 -5.49
CA LEU A 191 6.81 1.06 -5.20
C LEU A 191 5.64 1.34 -4.24
N ILE A 192 4.47 0.74 -4.49
CA ILE A 192 3.29 0.91 -3.61
C ILE A 192 3.54 0.30 -2.23
N LEU A 193 3.92 -0.99 -2.16
CA LEU A 193 3.99 -1.71 -0.89
C LEU A 193 5.12 -1.18 0.00
N VAL A 194 6.30 -0.89 -0.56
CA VAL A 194 7.44 -0.34 0.20
C VAL A 194 7.11 1.06 0.70
N THR A 195 6.62 1.95 -0.16
CA THR A 195 6.29 3.33 0.22
C THR A 195 5.21 3.37 1.30
N LEU A 196 4.12 2.61 1.12
CA LEU A 196 3.06 2.57 2.13
C LEU A 196 3.54 1.93 3.44
N THR A 197 4.41 0.92 3.41
CA THR A 197 5.00 0.37 4.63
C THR A 197 5.76 1.43 5.41
N GLN A 198 6.62 2.19 4.75
CA GLN A 198 7.48 3.18 5.39
C GLN A 198 6.71 4.41 5.87
N TYR A 199 5.91 5.02 4.98
CA TYR A 199 5.35 6.37 5.21
C TYR A 199 3.91 6.36 5.71
N LEU A 200 3.19 5.24 5.59
CA LEU A 200 1.83 5.09 6.12
C LEU A 200 1.78 4.13 7.32
N VAL A 201 2.26 2.89 7.17
CA VAL A 201 2.15 1.86 8.20
C VAL A 201 3.08 2.16 9.36
N CYS A 202 4.38 2.35 9.11
CA CYS A 202 5.37 2.60 10.15
C CYS A 202 5.41 4.05 10.63
N ASN A 203 4.58 4.93 10.07
CA ASN A 203 4.53 6.33 10.49
C ASN A 203 3.78 6.47 11.84
N PRO A 204 4.45 6.91 12.93
CA PRO A 204 3.82 7.03 14.24
C PRO A 204 2.84 8.22 14.33
N ALA A 205 2.93 9.19 13.41
CA ALA A 205 2.00 10.32 13.40
C ALA A 205 0.63 9.91 12.84
N VAL A 206 0.56 8.90 11.97
CA VAL A 206 -0.70 8.40 11.41
C VAL A 206 -1.31 7.39 12.38
N THR A 207 -2.52 7.68 12.84
CA THR A 207 -3.27 6.84 13.77
C THR A 207 -3.79 5.57 13.09
N LYS A 208 -4.10 4.53 13.87
CA LYS A 208 -4.69 3.29 13.35
C LYS A 208 -6.00 3.54 12.58
N THR A 209 -6.84 4.45 13.08
CA THR A 209 -8.10 4.83 12.43
C THR A 209 -7.87 5.51 11.08
N GLU A 210 -6.89 6.42 10.98
CA GLU A 210 -6.52 7.04 9.70
C GLU A 210 -6.02 5.99 8.69
N LYS A 211 -5.22 5.02 9.13
CA LYS A 211 -4.74 3.91 8.28
C LYS A 211 -5.89 3.09 7.72
N LEU A 212 -6.92 2.80 8.52
CA LEU A 212 -8.08 2.01 8.10
C LEU A 212 -8.88 2.63 6.95
N HIS A 213 -8.78 3.93 6.70
CA HIS A 213 -9.43 4.54 5.54
C HIS A 213 -8.87 4.01 4.22
N ILE A 214 -7.58 3.66 4.22
CA ILE A 214 -6.89 3.08 3.07
C ILE A 214 -6.80 1.57 3.25
N LEU A 215 -6.21 1.09 4.34
CA LEU A 215 -5.96 -0.31 4.68
C LEU A 215 -7.20 -0.98 5.31
N ASN A 216 -8.23 -1.15 4.49
CA ASN A 216 -9.46 -1.83 4.88
C ASN A 216 -9.52 -3.25 4.29
N ASN A 217 -10.61 -3.96 4.57
CA ASN A 217 -10.80 -5.33 4.10
C ASN A 217 -10.59 -5.49 2.58
N TYR A 218 -11.11 -4.56 1.77
CA TYR A 218 -10.98 -4.63 0.31
C TYR A 218 -9.51 -4.51 -0.12
N THR A 219 -8.79 -3.48 0.35
CA THR A 219 -7.39 -3.29 -0.06
C THR A 219 -6.48 -4.41 0.44
N LEU A 220 -6.74 -4.95 1.65
CA LEU A 220 -5.99 -6.10 2.16
C LEU A 220 -6.21 -7.35 1.29
N GLN A 221 -7.43 -7.59 0.82
CA GLN A 221 -7.72 -8.67 -0.13
C GLN A 221 -6.97 -8.49 -1.44
N GLN A 222 -6.96 -7.27 -2.01
CA GLN A 222 -6.21 -6.98 -3.24
C GLN A 222 -4.70 -7.21 -3.07
N VAL A 223 -4.13 -6.93 -1.88
CA VAL A 223 -2.73 -7.26 -1.59
C VAL A 223 -2.57 -8.78 -1.46
N ALA A 224 -3.47 -9.48 -0.76
CA ALA A 224 -3.40 -10.94 -0.62
C ALA A 224 -3.53 -11.71 -1.95
N GLU A 225 -4.18 -11.14 -2.97
CA GLU A 225 -4.16 -11.70 -4.33
C GLU A 225 -2.74 -11.82 -4.90
N LEU A 226 -1.77 -11.05 -4.40
CA LEU A 226 -0.38 -11.13 -4.84
C LEU A 226 0.35 -12.40 -4.42
N TYR A 227 -0.16 -13.19 -3.47
CA TYR A 227 0.43 -14.49 -3.15
C TYR A 227 0.46 -15.43 -4.37
N VAL A 228 -0.51 -15.29 -5.27
CA VAL A 228 -0.62 -16.10 -6.49
C VAL A 228 -0.29 -15.30 -7.75
N TRP A 229 0.38 -14.15 -7.61
CA TRP A 229 0.84 -13.34 -8.73
C TRP A 229 1.85 -14.11 -9.57
N LYS A 230 1.75 -13.99 -10.90
CA LYS A 230 2.50 -14.81 -11.86
C LYS A 230 3.33 -13.99 -12.84
N GLY A 231 3.70 -12.76 -12.49
CA GLY A 231 4.31 -11.87 -13.46
C GLY A 231 3.28 -11.14 -14.34
N THR A 232 3.77 -10.10 -15.01
CA THR A 232 3.14 -9.56 -16.21
C THR A 232 3.83 -10.17 -17.43
N SER A 233 3.12 -10.32 -18.55
CA SER A 233 3.70 -10.88 -19.79
C SER A 233 4.91 -10.12 -20.33
N GLU A 234 5.22 -8.94 -19.79
CA GLU A 234 6.44 -8.17 -20.10
C GLU A 234 7.72 -8.76 -19.50
N ALA A 235 7.62 -9.44 -18.34
CA ALA A 235 8.76 -10.17 -17.78
C ALA A 235 9.25 -11.27 -18.74
N MET A 236 8.39 -11.73 -19.66
CA MET A 236 8.71 -12.71 -20.70
C MET A 236 9.61 -12.15 -21.81
N HIS A 237 9.87 -10.83 -21.84
CA HIS A 237 10.63 -10.18 -22.91
C HIS A 237 11.99 -9.60 -22.50
N ASP A 238 12.29 -9.42 -21.20
CA ASP A 238 13.64 -9.04 -20.75
C ASP A 238 14.42 -10.29 -20.31
N PRO A 239 15.42 -10.74 -21.10
CA PRO A 239 16.20 -11.94 -20.79
C PRO A 239 17.06 -11.79 -19.52
N ASN A 240 17.19 -10.59 -18.95
CA ASN A 240 17.93 -10.36 -17.71
C ASN A 240 17.08 -10.51 -16.44
N ILE A 241 15.76 -10.64 -16.57
CA ILE A 241 14.85 -10.79 -15.43
C ILE A 241 14.58 -12.28 -15.21
N ASP A 242 15.02 -12.76 -14.05
CA ASP A 242 14.58 -14.05 -13.54
C ASP A 242 13.13 -13.93 -13.04
N GLU A 243 12.19 -14.43 -13.85
CA GLU A 243 10.75 -14.35 -13.60
C GLU A 243 10.37 -15.06 -12.30
N ASP A 244 10.92 -16.25 -12.05
CA ASP A 244 10.64 -17.02 -10.84
C ASP A 244 11.12 -16.29 -9.59
N LEU A 245 12.32 -15.70 -9.66
CA LEU A 245 12.86 -14.87 -8.57
C LEU A 245 12.00 -13.62 -8.33
N GLN A 246 11.54 -12.95 -9.39
CA GLN A 246 10.69 -11.78 -9.28
C GLN A 246 9.32 -12.12 -8.69
N VAL A 247 8.71 -13.23 -9.10
CA VAL A 247 7.46 -13.74 -8.53
C VAL A 247 7.63 -14.04 -7.04
N LEU A 248 8.72 -14.71 -6.65
CA LEU A 248 9.02 -15.01 -5.26
C LEU A 248 9.21 -13.72 -4.44
N GLU A 249 9.91 -12.72 -4.98
CA GLU A 249 10.15 -11.44 -4.32
C GLU A 249 8.84 -10.68 -4.07
N ILE A 250 7.95 -10.60 -5.07
CA ILE A 250 6.63 -9.96 -4.91
C ILE A 250 5.79 -10.69 -3.87
N ARG A 251 5.83 -12.02 -3.89
CA ARG A 251 5.13 -12.87 -2.92
C ARG A 251 5.63 -12.62 -1.49
N GLN A 252 6.95 -12.55 -1.29
CA GLN A 252 7.55 -12.23 0.01
C GLN A 252 7.23 -10.80 0.45
N LEU A 253 7.29 -9.82 -0.46
CA LEU A 253 6.98 -8.43 -0.16
C LEU A 253 5.51 -8.25 0.27
N CYS A 254 4.58 -8.92 -0.42
CA CYS A 254 3.18 -8.99 -0.02
C CYS A 254 3.02 -9.55 1.40
N HIS A 255 3.67 -10.67 1.67
CA HIS A 255 3.62 -11.32 2.99
C HIS A 255 4.13 -10.39 4.11
N GLN A 256 5.30 -9.80 3.92
CA GLN A 256 5.90 -8.86 4.88
C GLN A 256 5.03 -7.62 5.09
N PHE A 257 4.46 -7.07 4.02
CA PHE A 257 3.52 -5.95 4.11
C PHE A 257 2.30 -6.33 4.95
N LEU A 258 1.67 -7.47 4.68
CA LEU A 258 0.48 -7.93 5.39
C LEU A 258 0.78 -8.21 6.87
N LEU A 259 1.89 -8.87 7.19
CA LEU A 259 2.34 -9.05 8.58
C LEU A 259 2.52 -7.70 9.27
N LYS A 260 3.20 -6.74 8.62
CA LYS A 260 3.43 -5.41 9.20
C LYS A 260 2.14 -4.65 9.48
N VAL A 261 1.17 -4.74 8.57
CA VAL A 261 -0.13 -4.07 8.71
C VAL A 261 -0.98 -4.74 9.79
N THR A 262 -1.02 -6.07 9.84
CA THR A 262 -2.01 -6.81 10.63
C THR A 262 -1.49 -7.31 11.98
N CYS A 263 -0.18 -7.54 12.10
CA CYS A 263 0.44 -8.18 13.28
C CYS A 263 1.32 -7.24 14.12
N ASP A 264 1.66 -6.02 13.65
CA ASP A 264 2.42 -5.06 14.47
C ASP A 264 1.48 -4.30 15.43
N LEU A 265 1.55 -4.57 16.74
CA LEU A 265 0.71 -3.91 17.74
C LEU A 265 0.96 -2.40 17.88
N LYS A 266 2.16 -1.93 17.53
CA LYS A 266 2.54 -0.52 17.64
C LYS A 266 2.08 0.29 16.43
N HIS A 267 2.33 -0.25 15.23
CA HIS A 267 2.15 0.49 13.98
C HIS A 267 1.00 -0.02 13.11
N GLY A 268 0.62 -1.29 13.25
CA GLY A 268 -0.43 -1.91 12.45
C GLY A 268 -1.83 -1.39 12.74
N ILE A 269 -2.84 -2.03 12.15
CA ILE A 269 -4.26 -1.66 12.24
C ILE A 269 -5.05 -2.47 13.28
N ASN A 270 -4.37 -3.33 14.04
CA ASN A 270 -4.96 -4.10 15.13
C ASN A 270 -5.30 -3.20 16.34
N PHE A 271 -6.29 -3.56 17.14
CA PHE A 271 -6.66 -2.88 18.37
C PHE A 271 -6.58 -3.86 19.52
N LEU A 272 -5.88 -3.49 20.60
CA LEU A 272 -5.81 -4.34 21.77
C LEU A 272 -7.17 -4.36 22.47
N ASP A 273 -7.74 -5.55 22.64
CA ASP A 273 -8.96 -5.76 23.43
C ASP A 273 -8.65 -6.54 24.72
N ASN A 274 -8.63 -5.83 25.84
CA ASN A 274 -8.42 -6.41 27.17
C ASN A 274 -9.58 -7.27 27.65
N SER A 275 -10.70 -7.34 26.91
CA SER A 275 -11.81 -8.26 27.20
C SER A 275 -11.74 -9.57 26.41
N LEU A 276 -10.74 -9.73 25.52
CA LEU A 276 -10.61 -10.90 24.65
C LEU A 276 -11.92 -11.21 23.88
N GLY A 277 -12.62 -10.18 23.40
CA GLY A 277 -13.89 -10.32 22.69
C GLY A 277 -15.12 -10.55 23.58
N LEU A 278 -14.98 -10.63 24.90
CA LEU A 278 -16.10 -10.83 25.83
C LEU A 278 -16.95 -9.58 26.07
N SER A 279 -16.45 -8.39 25.71
CA SER A 279 -17.21 -7.14 25.86
C SER A 279 -18.40 -7.00 24.90
N GLY A 280 -18.55 -7.93 23.94
CA GLY A 280 -19.56 -7.87 22.88
C GLY A 280 -19.22 -6.90 21.74
N LYS A 281 -18.12 -6.14 21.86
CA LYS A 281 -17.59 -5.28 20.79
C LYS A 281 -16.48 -6.01 20.06
N ASN A 282 -16.51 -5.98 18.72
CA ASN A 282 -15.40 -6.46 17.90
C ASN A 282 -14.58 -5.27 17.39
N TYR A 283 -13.48 -4.98 18.08
CA TYR A 283 -12.56 -3.90 17.70
C TYR A 283 -11.77 -4.22 16.43
N ASN A 284 -11.47 -5.51 16.19
CA ASN A 284 -10.71 -6.00 15.04
C ASN A 284 -11.61 -6.54 13.91
N SER A 285 -12.80 -5.96 13.72
CA SER A 285 -13.79 -6.47 12.76
C SER A 285 -13.31 -6.48 11.30
N ILE A 286 -12.41 -5.55 10.93
CA ILE A 286 -11.80 -5.51 9.60
C ILE A 286 -10.82 -6.68 9.42
N LEU A 287 -10.00 -6.98 10.45
CA LEU A 287 -9.08 -8.12 10.43
C LEU A 287 -9.84 -9.45 10.37
N LEU A 288 -10.94 -9.58 11.13
CA LEU A 288 -11.78 -10.77 11.05
C LEU A 288 -12.36 -10.97 9.64
N LYS A 289 -12.92 -9.91 9.02
CA LYS A 289 -13.43 -10.00 7.64
C LYS A 289 -12.33 -10.37 6.65
N PHE A 290 -11.13 -9.83 6.84
CA PHE A 290 -9.98 -10.15 6.00
C PHE A 290 -9.57 -11.63 6.16
N LEU A 291 -9.40 -12.11 7.39
CA LEU A 291 -9.11 -13.52 7.68
C LEU A 291 -10.13 -14.47 7.04
N LEU A 292 -11.43 -14.17 7.15
CA LEU A 292 -12.48 -15.00 6.58
C LEU A 292 -12.48 -15.02 5.04
N SER A 293 -11.81 -14.07 4.40
CA SER A 293 -11.65 -14.04 2.94
C SER A 293 -10.48 -14.89 2.42
N LEU A 294 -9.53 -15.26 3.29
CA LEU A 294 -8.36 -16.08 2.97
C LEU A 294 -8.72 -17.58 2.89
N HIS A 295 -9.60 -17.92 1.95
CA HIS A 295 -10.19 -19.25 1.81
C HIS A 295 -9.20 -20.38 1.46
N ASN A 296 -8.03 -20.05 0.92
CA ASN A 296 -6.99 -21.02 0.55
C ASN A 296 -5.82 -21.05 1.54
N ALA A 297 -5.96 -20.46 2.73
CA ALA A 297 -4.85 -20.35 3.68
C ALA A 297 -4.21 -21.71 3.99
N THR A 298 -4.99 -22.78 4.16
CA THR A 298 -4.46 -24.12 4.47
C THR A 298 -3.67 -24.78 3.33
N LYS A 299 -3.69 -24.20 2.12
CA LYS A 299 -2.97 -24.73 0.95
C LYS A 299 -1.70 -23.96 0.63
N ASP A 300 -1.44 -22.87 1.35
CA ASP A 300 -0.36 -21.93 1.07
C ASP A 300 0.33 -21.56 2.39
N GLU A 301 1.59 -21.96 2.54
CA GLU A 301 2.35 -21.82 3.79
C GLU A 301 2.39 -20.38 4.32
N LEU A 302 2.61 -19.40 3.44
CA LEU A 302 2.69 -17.99 3.84
C LEU A 302 1.31 -17.42 4.18
N MET A 303 0.26 -17.83 3.47
CA MET A 303 -1.10 -17.44 3.86
C MET A 303 -1.50 -18.06 5.20
N LEU A 304 -1.12 -19.33 5.45
CA LEU A 304 -1.37 -20.00 6.72
C LEU A 304 -0.64 -19.29 7.86
N GLU A 305 0.66 -19.02 7.68
CA GLU A 305 1.46 -18.25 8.64
C GLU A 305 0.80 -16.91 8.95
N LEU A 306 0.38 -16.16 7.92
CA LEU A 306 -0.31 -14.88 8.12
C LEU A 306 -1.59 -15.04 8.95
N VAL A 307 -2.42 -16.04 8.68
CA VAL A 307 -3.64 -16.32 9.45
C VAL A 307 -3.29 -16.58 10.91
N VAL A 308 -2.32 -17.45 11.16
CA VAL A 308 -1.88 -17.83 12.51
C VAL A 308 -1.32 -16.62 13.26
N GLN A 309 -0.45 -15.82 12.62
CA GLN A 309 0.15 -14.62 13.23
C GLN A 309 -0.87 -13.53 13.57
N ILE A 310 -1.87 -13.32 12.72
CA ILE A 310 -2.96 -12.38 13.02
C ILE A 310 -3.73 -12.84 14.26
N LEU A 311 -4.02 -14.13 14.35
CA LEU A 311 -4.77 -14.72 15.48
C LEU A 311 -3.96 -14.79 16.77
N HIS A 312 -2.63 -14.93 16.70
CA HIS A 312 -1.75 -14.78 17.85
C HIS A 312 -1.69 -13.32 18.33
N THR A 313 -1.65 -12.38 17.40
CA THR A 313 -1.60 -10.94 17.71
C THR A 313 -2.95 -10.44 18.27
N CYS A 314 -4.06 -10.95 17.74
CA CYS A 314 -5.43 -10.52 18.05
C CYS A 314 -6.23 -11.70 18.63
N PRO A 315 -5.99 -12.10 19.90
CA PRO A 315 -6.69 -13.22 20.53
C PRO A 315 -8.21 -13.00 20.63
N ASP A 316 -8.65 -11.74 20.64
CA ASP A 316 -10.06 -11.34 20.74
C ASP A 316 -10.94 -11.84 19.58
N ILE A 317 -10.34 -12.10 18.41
CA ILE A 317 -11.07 -12.57 17.22
C ILE A 317 -10.94 -14.07 16.98
N VAL A 318 -10.14 -14.81 17.77
CA VAL A 318 -9.89 -16.26 17.58
C VAL A 318 -11.19 -17.05 17.55
N ASN A 319 -12.03 -16.90 18.58
CA ASN A 319 -13.29 -17.64 18.67
C ASN A 319 -14.26 -17.28 17.54
N GLN A 320 -14.30 -16.01 17.13
CA GLN A 320 -15.15 -15.56 16.03
C GLN A 320 -14.67 -16.14 14.69
N TYR A 321 -13.36 -16.18 14.48
CA TYR A 321 -12.76 -16.79 13.31
C TYR A 321 -13.04 -18.30 13.26
N LEU A 322 -12.70 -19.05 14.32
CA LEU A 322 -12.89 -20.50 14.36
C LEU A 322 -14.35 -20.92 14.12
N THR A 323 -15.30 -20.11 14.59
CA THR A 323 -16.74 -20.38 14.41
C THR A 323 -17.25 -20.06 13.00
N GLN A 324 -16.62 -19.10 12.31
CA GLN A 324 -17.08 -18.60 10.99
C GLN A 324 -16.23 -19.09 9.81
N CYS A 325 -15.04 -19.63 10.08
CA CYS A 325 -14.15 -20.12 9.04
C CYS A 325 -14.74 -21.36 8.36
N LYS A 326 -14.24 -21.67 7.16
CA LYS A 326 -14.70 -22.82 6.37
C LYS A 326 -14.14 -24.16 6.87
N MET A 327 -13.18 -24.14 7.79
CA MET A 327 -12.57 -25.35 8.34
C MET A 327 -13.60 -26.13 9.15
N SER A 328 -13.65 -27.45 8.96
CA SER A 328 -14.49 -28.33 9.76
C SER A 328 -13.62 -29.01 10.82
N PHE A 329 -13.97 -28.79 12.08
CA PHE A 329 -13.32 -29.40 13.24
C PHE A 329 -14.07 -30.63 13.76
N GLN A 330 -15.21 -30.99 13.16
CA GLN A 330 -15.93 -32.22 13.51
C GLN A 330 -15.09 -33.44 13.15
N LEU A 331 -15.04 -34.42 14.06
CA LEU A 331 -14.23 -35.63 13.91
C LEU A 331 -14.55 -36.34 12.60
N ARG A 332 -13.53 -36.48 11.73
CA ARG A 332 -13.62 -37.16 10.44
C ARG A 332 -12.31 -37.88 10.16
N SER A 333 -12.38 -39.08 9.58
CA SER A 333 -11.22 -39.82 9.09
C SER A 333 -10.78 -39.30 7.71
N SER A 334 -10.28 -38.06 7.64
CA SER A 334 -9.81 -37.45 6.39
C SER A 334 -8.53 -36.64 6.61
N ALA A 335 -7.64 -36.61 5.62
CA ALA A 335 -6.40 -35.82 5.66
C ALA A 335 -6.69 -34.33 5.96
N SER A 336 -7.66 -33.72 5.27
CA SER A 336 -8.07 -32.33 5.52
C SER A 336 -8.55 -32.07 6.96
N TRP A 337 -9.02 -33.08 7.70
CA TRP A 337 -9.38 -32.89 9.11
C TRP A 337 -8.14 -32.84 9.99
N LEU A 338 -7.13 -33.67 9.70
CA LEU A 338 -5.83 -33.60 10.37
C LEU A 338 -5.17 -32.25 10.12
N ASP A 339 -5.15 -31.79 8.86
CA ASP A 339 -4.60 -30.46 8.50
C ASP A 339 -5.32 -29.35 9.28
N ASN A 340 -6.65 -29.38 9.35
CA ASN A 340 -7.41 -28.38 10.13
C ASN A 340 -7.09 -28.44 11.63
N MET A 341 -6.86 -29.64 12.19
CA MET A 341 -6.50 -29.82 13.60
C MET A 341 -5.08 -29.34 13.90
N GLU A 342 -4.15 -29.55 12.97
CA GLU A 342 -2.79 -28.99 13.06
C GLU A 342 -2.84 -27.45 13.04
N VAL A 343 -3.65 -26.86 12.17
CA VAL A 343 -3.89 -25.40 12.17
C VAL A 343 -4.50 -24.93 13.49
N LEU A 344 -5.47 -25.67 14.04
CA LEU A 344 -6.06 -25.35 15.35
C LEU A 344 -4.98 -25.40 16.45
N GLU A 345 -4.13 -26.42 16.44
CA GLU A 345 -3.02 -26.54 17.39
C GLU A 345 -2.04 -25.37 17.27
N GLN A 346 -1.66 -24.98 16.05
CA GLN A 346 -0.80 -23.82 15.80
C GLN A 346 -1.44 -22.51 16.32
N ILE A 347 -2.74 -22.32 16.07
CA ILE A 347 -3.48 -21.14 16.58
C ILE A 347 -3.46 -21.12 18.11
N MET A 348 -3.74 -22.26 18.75
CA MET A 348 -3.87 -22.35 20.21
C MET A 348 -2.54 -22.33 20.94
N SER A 349 -1.49 -22.95 20.39
CA SER A 349 -0.16 -22.99 21.01
C SER A 349 0.51 -21.62 21.09
N GLY A 350 0.19 -20.70 20.18
CA GLY A 350 0.64 -19.31 20.27
C GLY A 350 -0.24 -18.40 21.15
N GLN A 351 -1.35 -18.90 21.70
CA GLN A 351 -2.10 -18.13 22.69
C GLN A 351 -1.35 -18.08 24.02
N SER A 352 -1.42 -16.93 24.68
CA SER A 352 -0.80 -16.77 26.00
C SER A 352 -1.56 -17.61 27.04
N MET A 353 -0.84 -18.51 27.72
CA MET A 353 -1.36 -19.35 28.81
C MET A 353 -2.03 -18.53 29.92
N ILE A 354 -1.48 -17.34 30.20
CA ILE A 354 -2.08 -16.34 31.08
C ILE A 354 -2.37 -15.11 30.23
N PRO A 355 -3.62 -14.90 29.79
CA PRO A 355 -3.97 -13.70 29.06
C PRO A 355 -3.61 -12.43 29.84
N SER A 356 -3.02 -11.45 29.17
CA SER A 356 -2.73 -10.14 29.77
C SER A 356 -3.99 -9.49 30.35
N ALA A 357 -5.16 -9.75 29.77
CA ALA A 357 -6.46 -9.37 30.29
C ALA A 357 -6.64 -9.77 31.76
N LEU A 358 -6.25 -10.99 32.14
CA LEU A 358 -6.37 -11.48 33.53
C LEU A 358 -5.44 -10.72 34.48
N LEU A 359 -4.25 -10.33 34.03
CA LEU A 359 -3.30 -9.54 34.83
C LEU A 359 -3.84 -8.16 35.18
N HIS A 360 -4.70 -7.60 34.31
CA HIS A 360 -5.28 -6.27 34.47
C HIS A 360 -6.71 -6.29 35.04
N ALA A 361 -7.29 -7.47 35.23
CA ALA A 361 -8.66 -7.66 35.69
C ALA A 361 -8.78 -7.39 37.21
N LYS A 362 -8.77 -6.12 37.60
CA LYS A 362 -9.03 -5.69 38.99
C LYS A 362 -10.54 -5.56 39.21
N ASN A 363 -11.04 -6.06 40.34
CA ASN A 363 -12.45 -5.96 40.76
C ASN A 363 -13.49 -6.61 39.81
N VAL A 364 -13.10 -7.66 39.08
CA VAL A 364 -14.03 -8.46 38.27
C VAL A 364 -14.53 -9.69 39.03
N SER A 365 -15.68 -10.23 38.63
CA SER A 365 -16.22 -11.45 39.24
C SER A 365 -15.38 -12.68 38.87
N THR A 366 -15.37 -13.68 39.76
CA THR A 366 -14.72 -14.97 39.48
C THR A 366 -15.27 -15.63 38.22
N GLY A 367 -16.58 -15.53 37.98
CA GLY A 367 -17.19 -16.05 36.75
C GLY A 367 -16.63 -15.40 35.49
N TYR A 368 -16.39 -14.10 35.50
CA TYR A 368 -15.78 -13.39 34.37
C TYR A 368 -14.31 -13.76 34.17
N MET A 369 -13.54 -13.94 35.26
CA MET A 369 -12.15 -14.43 35.16
C MET A 369 -12.07 -15.83 34.54
N VAL A 370 -12.99 -16.73 34.92
CA VAL A 370 -13.09 -18.06 34.31
C VAL A 370 -13.40 -17.92 32.81
N GLN A 371 -14.35 -17.09 32.42
CA GLN A 371 -14.67 -16.87 31.01
C GLN A 371 -13.46 -16.35 30.22
N LEU A 372 -12.72 -15.37 30.75
CA LEU A 372 -11.49 -14.86 30.13
C LEU A 372 -10.43 -15.97 29.95
N ALA A 373 -10.22 -16.81 30.96
CA ALA A 373 -9.27 -17.91 30.87
C ALA A 373 -9.71 -18.95 29.82
N MET A 374 -11.00 -19.29 29.80
CA MET A 374 -11.58 -20.25 28.85
C MET A 374 -11.43 -19.77 27.40
N THR A 375 -11.63 -18.48 27.13
CA THR A 375 -11.52 -17.87 25.80
C THR A 375 -10.16 -18.11 25.14
N ASN A 376 -9.07 -18.17 25.91
CA ASN A 376 -7.72 -18.39 25.40
C ASN A 376 -7.26 -19.86 25.48
N THR A 377 -7.87 -20.67 26.35
CA THR A 377 -7.39 -22.04 26.62
C THR A 377 -8.21 -23.11 25.91
N ILE A 378 -9.51 -22.88 25.72
CA ILE A 378 -10.43 -23.86 25.12
C ILE A 378 -11.07 -23.22 23.88
N PRO A 379 -10.72 -23.70 22.66
CA PRO A 379 -11.35 -23.23 21.43
C PRO A 379 -12.86 -23.50 21.45
N THR A 380 -13.66 -22.54 21.00
CA THR A 380 -15.13 -22.71 20.94
C THR A 380 -15.59 -23.87 20.06
N VAL A 381 -14.76 -24.31 19.12
CA VAL A 381 -15.05 -25.44 18.23
C VAL A 381 -14.92 -26.81 18.91
N LEU A 382 -14.21 -26.89 20.05
CA LEU A 382 -14.10 -28.11 20.85
C LEU A 382 -15.28 -28.25 21.81
N THR A 383 -16.40 -28.73 21.28
CA THR A 383 -17.61 -28.95 22.08
C THR A 383 -17.51 -30.21 22.95
N PRO A 384 -18.24 -30.29 24.09
CA PRO A 384 -18.29 -31.50 24.90
C PRO A 384 -18.73 -32.75 24.12
N VAL A 385 -19.60 -32.57 23.12
CA VAL A 385 -20.05 -33.64 22.22
C VAL A 385 -18.88 -34.18 21.39
N LEU A 386 -18.08 -33.28 20.80
CA LEU A 386 -16.91 -33.65 20.01
C LEU A 386 -15.88 -34.42 20.87
N LEU A 387 -15.58 -33.90 22.07
CA LEU A 387 -14.65 -34.54 23.00
C LEU A 387 -15.13 -35.93 23.42
N SER A 388 -16.43 -36.09 23.73
CA SER A 388 -17.02 -37.39 24.05
C SER A 388 -16.94 -38.37 22.87
N GLN A 389 -17.16 -37.90 21.64
CA GLN A 389 -17.01 -38.72 20.44
C GLN A 389 -15.56 -39.15 20.21
N ALA A 390 -14.59 -38.24 20.37
CA ALA A 390 -13.17 -38.54 20.22
C ALA A 390 -12.71 -39.60 21.23
N VAL A 391 -13.08 -39.45 22.51
CA VAL A 391 -12.77 -40.43 23.56
C VAL A 391 -13.35 -41.80 23.24
N LYS A 392 -14.61 -41.87 22.75
CA LYS A 392 -15.22 -43.14 22.32
C LYS A 392 -14.39 -43.79 21.22
N VAL A 393 -14.03 -43.05 20.17
CA VAL A 393 -13.23 -43.58 19.05
C VAL A 393 -11.86 -44.08 19.54
N CYS A 394 -11.16 -43.34 20.40
CA CYS A 394 -9.89 -43.79 20.96
C CYS A 394 -10.03 -45.07 21.80
N ILE A 395 -11.10 -45.19 22.60
CA ILE A 395 -11.38 -46.41 23.38
C ILE A 395 -11.66 -47.61 22.46
N PHE A 396 -12.38 -47.41 21.35
CA PHE A 396 -12.71 -48.48 20.40
C PHE A 396 -11.55 -48.89 19.47
N VAL A 397 -10.51 -48.06 19.31
CA VAL A 397 -9.29 -48.40 18.52
C VAL A 397 -8.21 -49.05 19.39
N ALA A 398 -8.28 -48.88 20.72
CA ALA A 398 -7.35 -49.47 21.69
C ALA A 398 -7.77 -50.88 22.19
N VAL A 399 -8.92 -51.38 21.73
CA VAL A 399 -9.45 -52.75 21.96
C VAL A 399 -9.45 -53.46 20.61
#